data_AF-A0A8J4QQC3-F1
#
_entry.id   AF-A0A8J4QQC3-F1
#
_cell.length_a   1.000
_cell.length_b   1.000
_cell.length_c   1.000
_cell.angle_alpha   90.00
_cell.angle_beta   90.00
_cell.angle_gamma   90.00
#
_symmetry.space_group_name_H-M   'P 1'
#
loop_
_entity.id
_entity.type
_entity.pdbx_description
1 polymer ?
#
loop_
_entity_poly.entity_id
_entity_poly.type
_entity_poly.pdbx_seq_one_letter_code
_entity_poly.pdbx_strand_id
1 'polypeptide(L)'
;MKIILNFSTSFQKLVRGTLKVRVIFFSKTGERAAPFVRQAAQSYWAYASFAFVLWQEEDSSFWWNGLGVESAPAIVFLKDPGLKPVVYHGSVNSSRFSTIMEQNKQQGITTVFTY
;
A
#
# COMPACT_ATOMS: atom_id res chain seq x y z
N MET A 1 -10.29 -29.45 0.70
CA MET A 1 -8.96 -28.84 0.98
C MET A 1 -9.04 -27.36 0.58
N LYS A 2 -9.46 -26.50 1.51
CA LYS A 2 -9.72 -25.06 1.25
C LYS A 2 -8.49 -24.29 1.71
N ILE A 3 -7.69 -23.80 0.77
CA ILE A 3 -6.59 -22.88 1.05
C ILE A 3 -7.21 -21.49 1.22
N ILE A 4 -7.87 -21.27 2.36
CA ILE A 4 -8.11 -19.93 2.89
C ILE A 4 -6.80 -19.58 3.58
N LEU A 5 -5.84 -19.07 2.80
CA LEU A 5 -4.66 -18.45 3.40
C LEU A 5 -5.19 -17.31 4.26
N ASN A 6 -5.10 -17.49 5.57
CA ASN A 6 -5.47 -16.53 6.60
C ASN A 6 -4.88 -15.15 6.27
N PHE A 7 -5.67 -14.31 5.61
CA PHE A 7 -5.27 -12.99 5.15
C PHE A 7 -4.81 -12.12 6.32
N SER A 8 -5.43 -12.30 7.49
CA SER A 8 -5.05 -11.65 8.75
C SER A 8 -3.63 -12.03 9.21
N THR A 9 -3.27 -13.30 9.20
CA THR A 9 -1.96 -13.76 9.69
C THR A 9 -0.85 -13.45 8.69
N SER A 10 -1.11 -13.58 7.39
CA SER A 10 -0.16 -13.18 6.34
C SER A 10 0.02 -11.66 6.30
N PHE A 11 -1.02 -10.85 6.51
CA PHE A 11 -0.90 -9.39 6.61
C PHE A 11 -0.09 -8.98 7.83
N GLN A 12 -0.37 -9.56 9.01
CA GLN A 12 0.38 -9.32 10.24
C GLN A 12 1.85 -9.77 10.13
N LYS A 13 2.11 -10.93 9.50
CA LYS A 13 3.46 -11.45 9.27
C LYS A 13 4.21 -10.68 8.21
N LEU A 14 3.50 -10.14 7.20
CA LEU A 14 4.06 -9.17 6.28
C LEU A 14 4.50 -7.96 7.13
N VAL A 15 3.62 -7.34 7.94
CA VAL A 15 3.86 -6.07 8.66
C VAL A 15 5.06 -6.09 9.62
N ARG A 16 5.38 -7.23 10.24
CA ARG A 16 6.39 -7.31 11.31
C ARG A 16 7.86 -7.39 10.86
N GLY A 17 8.16 -7.58 9.57
CA GLY A 17 9.51 -8.02 9.16
C GLY A 17 10.37 -7.03 8.35
N THR A 18 9.88 -5.87 7.95
CA THR A 18 10.62 -4.97 7.05
C THR A 18 10.20 -3.51 7.22
N LEU A 19 11.18 -2.62 7.40
CA LEU A 19 11.09 -1.15 7.28
C LEU A 19 10.79 -0.72 5.82
N LYS A 20 9.99 -1.50 5.11
CA LYS A 20 9.64 -1.29 3.70
C LYS A 20 8.22 -0.75 3.62
N VAL A 21 8.08 0.34 2.89
CA VAL A 21 6.80 1.00 2.64
C VAL A 21 5.93 0.05 1.80
N ARG A 22 4.72 -0.30 2.25
CA ARG A 22 3.79 -1.05 1.40
C ARG A 22 2.87 -0.11 0.68
N VAL A 23 2.69 -0.37 -0.61
CA VAL A 23 1.80 0.37 -1.47
C VAL A 23 0.71 -0.60 -1.94
N ILE A 24 -0.53 -0.36 -1.53
CA ILE A 24 -1.68 -1.19 -1.89
C ILE A 24 -2.54 -0.43 -2.89
N PHE A 25 -2.80 -1.00 -4.04
CA PHE A 25 -3.70 -0.44 -5.05
C PHE A 25 -5.07 -1.11 -4.96
N PHE A 26 -6.10 -0.30 -4.86
CA PHE A 26 -7.49 -0.69 -4.86
C PHE A 26 -8.11 -0.37 -6.22
N SER A 27 -8.59 -1.39 -6.91
CA SER A 27 -9.30 -1.26 -8.19
C SER A 27 -10.64 -1.98 -8.14
N LYS A 28 -11.68 -1.42 -8.77
CA LYS A 28 -13.01 -2.06 -8.89
C LYS A 28 -13.04 -3.14 -9.99
N THR A 29 -12.24 -2.97 -11.03
CA THR A 29 -12.28 -3.80 -12.25
C THR A 29 -11.31 -4.97 -12.23
N GLY A 30 -10.52 -5.12 -11.17
CA GLY A 30 -9.46 -6.15 -11.11
C GLY A 30 -8.39 -5.95 -12.17
N GLU A 31 -8.26 -4.71 -12.66
CA GLU A 31 -7.32 -4.38 -13.73
C GLU A 31 -5.89 -4.79 -13.38
N ARG A 32 -5.23 -5.36 -14.38
CA ARG A 32 -3.84 -5.80 -14.26
C ARG A 32 -2.97 -4.58 -13.96
N ALA A 33 -2.03 -4.75 -13.01
CA ALA A 33 -1.08 -3.72 -12.63
C ALA A 33 -0.51 -2.99 -13.86
N ALA A 34 -0.73 -1.67 -13.91
CA ALA A 34 -0.27 -0.85 -15.02
C ALA A 34 1.25 -1.01 -15.23
N PRO A 35 1.74 -0.99 -16.49
CA PRO A 35 3.13 -1.28 -16.79
C PRO A 35 4.11 -0.39 -16.03
N PHE A 36 3.76 0.89 -15.81
CA PHE A 36 4.57 1.82 -15.01
C PHE A 36 4.67 1.41 -13.53
N VAL A 37 3.61 0.83 -12.95
CA VAL A 37 3.64 0.35 -11.55
C VAL A 37 4.53 -0.87 -11.43
N ARG A 38 4.53 -1.77 -12.42
CA ARG A 38 5.43 -2.93 -12.43
C ARG A 38 6.89 -2.53 -12.48
N GLN A 39 7.20 -1.55 -13.33
CA GLN A 39 8.55 -1.01 -13.44
C GLN A 39 8.97 -0.35 -12.13
N ALA A 40 8.12 0.48 -11.53
CA ALA A 40 8.38 1.07 -10.23
C ALA A 40 8.52 0.00 -9.13
N ALA A 41 7.71 -1.06 -9.16
CA ALA A 41 7.83 -2.16 -8.22
C ALA A 41 9.19 -2.87 -8.29
N GLN A 42 9.75 -3.00 -9.49
CA GLN A 42 11.11 -3.50 -9.67
C GLN A 42 12.16 -2.47 -9.22
N SER A 43 12.00 -1.18 -9.53
CA SER A 43 12.97 -0.15 -9.12
C SER A 43 13.03 0.04 -7.60
N TYR A 44 11.88 -0.02 -6.92
CA TYR A 44 11.75 0.25 -5.50
C TYR A 44 11.66 -1.03 -4.64
N TRP A 45 11.86 -2.23 -5.19
CA TRP A 45 11.73 -3.51 -4.47
C TRP A 45 12.54 -3.61 -3.16
N ALA A 46 13.66 -2.87 -3.09
CA ALA A 46 14.51 -2.77 -1.92
C ALA A 46 13.88 -1.96 -0.77
N TYR A 47 13.03 -0.98 -1.08
CA TYR A 47 12.46 -0.01 -0.13
C TYR A 47 10.94 -0.11 0.04
N ALA A 48 10.25 -0.63 -0.97
CA ALA A 48 8.81 -0.69 -1.01
C ALA A 48 8.30 -2.03 -1.56
N SER A 49 7.14 -2.45 -1.09
CA SER A 49 6.43 -3.62 -1.57
C SER A 49 5.07 -3.21 -2.13
N PHE A 50 4.68 -3.75 -3.28
CA PHE A 50 3.47 -3.36 -3.98
C PHE A 50 2.47 -4.51 -3.96
N ALA A 51 1.22 -4.21 -3.64
CA ALA A 51 0.11 -5.16 -3.61
C ALA A 51 -1.07 -4.61 -4.41
N PHE A 52 -1.78 -5.49 -5.12
CA PHE A 52 -3.00 -5.15 -5.84
C PHE A 52 -4.16 -5.89 -5.19
N VAL A 53 -5.22 -5.14 -4.89
CA VAL A 53 -6.42 -5.63 -4.23
C VAL A 53 -7.62 -5.24 -5.06
N LEU A 54 -8.49 -6.22 -5.31
CA LEU A 54 -9.81 -5.99 -5.88
C LEU A 54 -10.68 -5.37 -4.80
N TRP A 55 -11.03 -4.11 -4.96
CA TRP A 55 -11.98 -3.44 -4.07
C TRP A 55 -13.38 -3.80 -4.51
N GLN A 56 -14.12 -4.42 -3.60
CA GLN A 56 -15.54 -4.70 -3.78
C GLN A 56 -16.35 -3.90 -2.77
N GLU A 57 -17.57 -3.56 -3.15
CA GLU A 57 -18.46 -2.77 -2.30
C GLU A 57 -18.83 -3.52 -1.01
N GLU A 58 -18.89 -4.86 -1.06
CA GLU A 58 -19.07 -5.73 0.11
C GLU A 58 -17.98 -5.58 1.17
N ASP A 59 -16.73 -5.33 0.77
CA ASP A 59 -15.58 -5.16 1.68
C ASP A 59 -15.31 -3.69 2.03
N SER A 60 -16.11 -2.75 1.52
CA SER A 60 -15.92 -1.30 1.70
C SER A 60 -15.75 -0.91 3.18
N SER A 61 -16.60 -1.47 4.05
CA SER A 61 -16.58 -1.22 5.50
C SER A 61 -15.30 -1.74 6.17
N PHE A 62 -14.78 -2.87 5.70
CA PHE A 62 -13.53 -3.45 6.19
C PHE A 62 -12.33 -2.57 5.82
N TRP A 63 -12.27 -2.12 4.56
CA TRP A 63 -11.20 -1.25 4.06
C TRP A 63 -11.25 0.15 4.63
N TRP A 64 -12.44 0.70 4.85
CA TRP A 64 -12.65 1.97 5.54
C TRP A 64 -12.14 1.91 6.98
N ASN A 65 -12.58 0.90 7.75
CA ASN A 65 -12.20 0.78 9.16
C ASN A 65 -10.70 0.47 9.37
N GLY A 66 -10.08 -0.31 8.48
CA GLY A 66 -8.68 -0.71 8.61
C GLY A 66 -7.69 0.26 7.97
N LEU A 67 -8.01 0.81 6.80
CA LEU A 67 -7.09 1.59 5.97
C LEU A 67 -7.61 2.98 5.60
N GLY A 68 -8.87 3.32 5.87
CA GLY A 68 -9.48 4.59 5.47
C GLY A 68 -9.79 4.68 3.96
N VAL A 69 -9.93 3.55 3.27
CA VAL A 69 -10.28 3.52 1.84
C VAL A 69 -11.79 3.48 1.70
N GLU A 70 -12.38 4.59 1.29
CA GLU A 70 -13.83 4.73 1.10
C GLU A 70 -14.28 4.23 -0.27
N SER A 71 -13.45 4.46 -1.30
CA SER A 71 -13.80 4.13 -2.68
C SER A 71 -12.56 3.80 -3.51
N ALA A 72 -12.76 2.99 -4.55
CA ALA A 72 -11.78 2.76 -5.58
C ALA A 72 -12.08 3.60 -6.84
N PRO A 73 -11.04 4.05 -7.60
CA PRO A 73 -9.63 3.72 -7.44
C PRO A 73 -8.96 4.46 -6.27
N ALA A 74 -8.13 3.75 -5.50
CA ALA A 74 -7.35 4.32 -4.40
C ALA A 74 -5.99 3.64 -4.23
N ILE A 75 -5.03 4.38 -3.68
CA ILE A 75 -3.67 3.91 -3.38
C ILE A 75 -3.37 4.16 -1.92
N VAL A 76 -2.95 3.13 -1.20
CA VAL A 76 -2.65 3.20 0.22
C VAL A 76 -1.17 2.99 0.46
N PHE A 77 -0.54 3.93 1.17
CA PHE A 77 0.85 3.84 1.62
C PHE A 77 0.89 3.50 3.11
N LEU A 78 1.44 2.34 3.42
CA LEU A 78 1.71 1.84 4.77
C LEU A 78 3.20 1.96 5.02
N LYS A 79 3.61 2.98 5.79
CA LYS A 79 5.01 3.21 6.12
C LYS A 79 5.44 2.39 7.33
N ASP A 80 4.81 2.60 8.49
CA ASP A 80 5.19 1.99 9.75
C ASP A 80 4.00 1.36 10.49
N PRO A 81 4.24 0.31 11.29
CA PRO A 81 3.21 -0.44 12.03
C PRO A 81 2.45 0.36 13.11
N GLY A 82 2.69 1.66 13.24
CA GLY A 82 1.95 2.57 14.13
C GLY A 82 1.55 3.90 13.48
N LEU A 83 1.92 4.14 12.22
CA LEU A 83 1.54 5.36 11.51
C LEU A 83 0.22 5.13 10.77
N LYS A 84 -0.62 6.17 10.75
CA LYS A 84 -1.84 6.16 9.94
C LYS A 84 -1.48 5.94 8.47
N PRO A 85 -2.12 4.99 7.77
CA PRO A 85 -1.91 4.79 6.36
C PRO A 85 -2.28 6.06 5.59
N VAL A 86 -1.48 6.40 4.57
CA VAL A 86 -1.77 7.53 3.69
C VAL A 86 -2.56 7.02 2.50
N VAL A 87 -3.80 7.47 2.38
CA VAL A 87 -4.71 7.07 1.30
C VAL A 87 -4.78 8.18 0.26
N TYR A 88 -4.54 7.82 -0.99
CA TYR A 88 -4.73 8.68 -2.16
C TYR A 88 -5.90 8.15 -2.98
N HIS A 89 -6.97 8.93 -3.06
CA HIS A 89 -8.14 8.62 -3.87
C HIS A 89 -7.97 9.17 -5.29
N GLY A 90 -8.47 8.42 -6.28
CA GLY A 90 -8.45 8.78 -7.70
C GLY A 90 -7.39 8.08 -8.52
N SER A 91 -7.45 8.28 -9.85
CA SER A 91 -6.43 7.78 -10.77
C SER A 91 -5.13 8.58 -10.61
N VAL A 92 -4.00 7.87 -10.61
CA VAL A 92 -2.68 8.48 -10.47
C VAL A 92 -1.89 8.24 -11.75
N ASN A 93 -1.45 9.34 -12.38
CA ASN A 93 -0.57 9.30 -13.54
C ASN A 93 0.85 8.89 -13.14
N SER A 94 1.64 8.38 -14.10
CA SER A 94 3.02 7.94 -13.86
C SER A 94 3.90 9.01 -13.19
N SER A 95 3.81 10.26 -13.62
CA SER A 95 4.55 11.38 -13.02
C SER A 95 4.17 11.60 -11.56
N ARG A 96 2.87 11.70 -11.28
CA ARG A 96 2.33 11.89 -9.93
C ARG A 96 2.68 10.71 -9.03
N PHE A 97 2.65 9.49 -9.56
CA PHE A 97 3.01 8.28 -8.84
C PHE A 97 4.48 8.30 -8.41
N SER A 98 5.41 8.64 -9.31
CA SER A 98 6.82 8.74 -8.98
C SER A 98 7.10 9.82 -7.93
N THR A 99 6.43 10.97 -8.00
CA THR A 99 6.54 12.03 -6.98
C THR A 99 6.07 11.53 -5.61
N ILE A 100 4.91 10.87 -5.55
CA ILE A 100 4.38 10.29 -4.31
C ILE A 100 5.34 9.21 -3.78
N MET A 101 5.87 8.35 -4.65
CA MET A 101 6.85 7.33 -4.26
C MET A 101 8.09 7.94 -3.65
N GLU A 102 8.71 8.95 -4.27
CA GLU A 102 9.91 9.61 -3.73
C GLU A 102 9.61 10.35 -2.41
N GLN A 103 8.46 11.03 -2.29
CA GLN A 103 8.03 11.65 -1.03
C GLN A 103 7.79 10.64 0.08
N ASN A 104 7.36 9.42 -0.25
CA ASN A 104 7.03 8.38 0.72
C ASN A 104 8.15 7.34 0.90
N LYS A 105 9.24 7.41 0.12
CA LYS A 105 10.38 6.47 0.12
C LYS A 105 11.15 6.47 1.44
N GLN A 106 11.23 7.63 2.08
CA GLN A 106 11.82 7.75 3.41
C GLN A 106 10.72 7.46 4.44
N GLN A 107 10.83 6.30 5.13
CA GLN A 107 10.35 6.26 6.51
C GLN A 107 11.12 7.38 7.21
N GLY A 108 10.40 8.37 7.75
CA GLY A 108 11.06 9.38 8.55
C GLY A 108 11.72 8.67 9.71
N ILE A 109 13.02 8.40 9.60
CA ILE A 109 13.83 8.11 10.76
C ILE A 109 13.83 9.44 11.52
N THR A 110 12.81 9.65 12.34
CA THR A 110 12.90 10.61 13.43
C THR A 110 13.88 9.98 14.42
N THR A 111 15.17 10.11 14.12
CA THR A 111 16.18 10.00 15.16
C THR A 111 15.99 11.23 16.02
N VAL A 112 15.14 11.13 17.04
CA VAL A 112 15.21 12.04 18.18
C VAL A 112 16.53 11.75 18.88
N PHE A 113 17.59 12.42 18.42
CA PHE A 113 18.75 12.65 19.26
C PHE A 113 18.29 13.61 20.36
N THR A 114 17.93 13.07 21.51
CA THR A 114 17.87 13.86 22.74
C THR A 114 19.23 13.76 23.39
N TYR A 115 19.89 14.92 23.48
CA TYR A 115 21.18 15.18 24.11
C TYR A 115 21.06 15.17 25.63
#